data_AF-A0A1H3TFX1-F1
#
_entry.id   AF-A0A1H3TFX1-F1
#
_cell.length_a   1.000
_cell.length_b   1.000
_cell.length_c   1.000
_cell.angle_alpha   90.00
_cell.angle_beta   90.00
_cell.angle_gamma   90.00
#
_symmetry.space_group_name_H-M   'P 1'
#
loop_
_entity.id
_entity.type
_entity.pdbx_description
1 polymer ?
#
loop_
_entity_poly.entity_id
_entity_poly.type
_entity_poly.pdbx_seq_one_letter_code
_entity_poly.pdbx_strand_id
1 'polypeptide(L)' 'MKMPLDVELYPTLLTMPRWFGMPEVKILPGLPEHYSIDEVQPGWFVVTDLDGDRIYSGLGPVSVESSPAPF' A
#
# COMPACT_ATOMS: atom_id res chain seq x y z
N MET A 1 -4.11 -25.33 2.71
CA MET A 1 -2.78 -25.34 2.07
C MET A 1 -2.03 -24.15 2.64
N LYS A 2 -1.09 -24.36 3.57
CA LYS A 2 -0.26 -23.28 4.11
C LYS A 2 0.81 -22.97 3.07
N MET A 3 0.71 -21.83 2.41
CA MET A 3 1.83 -21.31 1.64
C MET A 3 2.99 -21.09 2.62
N PRO A 4 4.22 -21.56 2.34
CA PRO A 4 5.37 -21.18 3.15
C PRO A 4 5.46 -19.66 3.10
N LEU A 5 5.49 -19.03 4.28
CA LEU A 5 5.81 -17.61 4.40
C LEU A 5 7.29 -17.51 4.00
N ASP A 6 7.57 -17.33 2.71
CA ASP A 6 8.80 -16.66 2.33
C ASP A 6 8.79 -15.35 3.12
N VAL A 7 9.69 -15.25 4.11
CA VAL A 7 9.77 -14.03 4.90
C VAL A 7 10.20 -12.95 3.92
N GLU A 8 9.24 -12.12 3.51
CA GLU A 8 9.54 -10.90 2.77
C GLU A 8 10.50 -10.10 3.64
N LEU A 9 11.77 -10.06 3.25
CA LEU A 9 12.79 -9.32 3.98
C LEU A 9 12.55 -7.81 3.87
N TYR A 10 11.84 -7.39 2.83
CA TYR A 10 11.58 -6.00 2.48
C TYR A 10 10.08 -5.71 2.60
N PRO A 11 9.65 -4.82 3.52
CA PRO A 11 8.24 -4.49 3.70
C PRO A 11 7.66 -3.83 2.45
N THR A 12 6.39 -4.13 2.17
CA THR A 12 5.57 -3.29 1.29
C THR A 12 5.10 -2.05 2.02
N LEU A 13 5.19 -0.90 1.36
CA LEU A 13 4.83 0.40 1.89
C LEU A 13 3.68 1.00 1.07
N LEU A 14 2.64 1.45 1.77
CA LEU A 14 1.68 2.42 1.25
C LEU A 14 2.16 3.82 1.60
N THR A 15 2.50 4.62 0.59
CA THR A 15 2.84 6.04 0.73
C THR A 15 1.63 6.89 0.38
N MET A 16 1.15 7.67 1.34
CA MET A 16 0.03 8.60 1.18
C MET A 16 0.52 10.04 1.02
N PRO A 17 -0.34 10.98 0.54
CA PRO A 17 0.03 12.38 0.44
C PRO A 17 0.53 12.96 1.76
N ARG A 18 1.32 14.03 1.65
CA ARG A 18 1.83 14.73 2.82
C ARG A 18 0.72 15.52 3.48
N TRP A 19 0.32 15.09 4.67
CA TRP A 19 -0.48 15.91 5.58
C TRP A 19 0.50 16.73 6.42
N PHE A 20 0.33 18.06 6.45
CA PHE A 20 1.20 18.98 7.20
C PHE A 20 2.72 18.86 6.91
N GLY A 21 3.08 18.37 5.72
CA GLY A 21 4.48 18.36 5.25
C GLY A 21 5.23 17.03 5.42
N MET A 22 4.68 16.01 6.08
CA MET A 22 5.27 14.67 6.14
C MET A 22 4.41 13.65 5.38
N PRO A 23 4.97 12.84 4.46
CA PRO A 23 4.24 11.71 3.88
C PRO A 23 3.83 10.76 5.00
N GLU A 24 2.58 10.33 4.98
CA GLU A 24 2.15 9.25 5.86
C GLU A 24 2.49 7.92 5.18
N VAL A 25 3.32 7.11 5.82
CA VAL A 25 3.76 5.82 5.30
C VAL A 25 3.23 4.72 6.21
N LYS A 26 2.58 3.71 5.61
CA LYS A 26 2.05 2.55 6.32
C LYS A 26 2.69 1.28 5.78
N ILE A 27 3.19 0.42 6.66
CA ILE A 27 3.65 -0.92 6.28
C ILE A 27 2.42 -1.80 6.04
N LEU A 28 2.42 -2.49 4.91
CA LEU A 28 1.36 -3.40 4.48
C LEU A 28 1.82 -4.86 4.59
N PRO A 29 0.91 -5.81 4.89
CA PRO A 29 1.24 -7.23 4.87
C PRO A 29 1.38 -7.76 3.42
N GLY A 30 2.48 -8.45 3.11
CA GLY A 30 2.67 -9.11 1.82
C GLY A 30 3.11 -8.19 0.67
N LEU A 31 3.25 -8.76 -0.53
CA LEU A 31 3.83 -8.13 -1.71
C LEU A 31 3.05 -6.92 -2.27
N PRO A 32 3.70 -5.98 -2.97
CA PRO A 32 3.03 -4.86 -3.63
C PRO A 32 1.96 -5.27 -4.64
N GLU A 33 2.18 -6.38 -5.35
CA GLU A 33 1.24 -6.95 -6.34
C GLU A 33 -0.06 -7.49 -5.71
N HIS A 34 -0.13 -7.62 -4.38
CA HIS A 34 -1.36 -7.95 -3.68
C HIS A 34 -2.31 -6.77 -3.50
N TYR A 35 -1.92 -5.57 -3.96
CA TYR A 35 -2.67 -4.35 -3.78
C TYR A 35 -3.00 -3.69 -5.12
N SER A 36 -4.20 -3.12 -5.20
CA SER A 36 -4.66 -2.34 -6.35
C SER A 36 -4.90 -0.89 -5.95
N ILE A 37 -4.61 0.04 -6.86
CA ILE A 37 -4.81 1.47 -6.67
C ILE A 37 -5.73 1.95 -7.79
N ASP A 38 -6.90 2.48 -7.41
CA ASP A 38 -7.87 3.04 -8.34
C ASP A 38 -8.15 4.51 -8.03
N GLU A 39 -8.09 5.36 -9.05
CA GLU A 39 -8.61 6.73 -8.97
C GLU A 39 -10.11 6.71 -9.31
N VAL A 40 -10.96 6.78 -8.28
CA VAL A 40 -12.42 6.64 -8.44
C VAL A 40 -13.12 7.97 -8.75
N GLN A 41 -12.47 9.09 -8.42
CA GLN A 41 -12.85 10.46 -8.79
C GLN A 41 -11.56 11.28 -8.94
N PRO A 42 -11.56 12.41 -9.67
CA PRO A 42 -10.36 13.23 -9.83
C PRO A 42 -9.73 13.60 -8.47
N GLY A 43 -8.51 13.11 -8.24
CA GLY A 43 -7.74 13.31 -7.02
C GLY A 43 -8.11 12.40 -5.83
N TRP A 44 -9.12 11.53 -5.96
CA TRP A 44 -9.57 10.61 -4.93
C TRP A 44 -9.23 9.15 -5.28
N PHE A 45 -8.40 8.54 -4.44
CA PHE A 45 -7.83 7.22 -4.63
C PHE A 45 -8.37 6.22 -3.62
N VAL A 46 -8.53 4.98 -4.07
CA VAL A 46 -8.88 3.82 -3.25
C VAL A 46 -7.78 2.78 -3.41
N VAL A 47 -7.33 2.22 -2.28
CA VAL A 47 -6.40 1.09 -2.27
C VAL A 47 -7.10 -0.12 -1.67
N THR A 48 -7.10 -1.24 -2.37
CA THR A 48 -7.68 -2.51 -1.92
C THR A 48 -6.63 -3.62 -1.91
N ASP A 49 -6.85 -4.64 -1.08
CA ASP A 49 -6.07 -5.89 -1.12
C ASP A 49 -6.70 -6.94 -2.05
N LEU A 50 -6.13 -8.16 -2.03
CA LEU A 50 -6.59 -9.31 -2.83
C LEU A 50 -8.00 -9.80 -2.49
N ASP A 51 -8.46 -9.59 -1.25
CA ASP A 51 -9.80 -9.96 -0.80
C ASP A 51 -10.83 -8.87 -1.18
N GLY A 52 -10.36 -7.76 -1.75
CA GLY A 52 -11.17 -6.59 -2.09
C GLY A 52 -11.43 -5.69 -0.88
N ASP A 53 -10.76 -5.93 0.25
CA ASP A 53 -10.90 -5.11 1.44
C ASP A 53 -10.20 -3.76 1.22
N ARG A 54 -10.88 -2.70 1.65
CA ARG A 54 -10.41 -1.33 1.44
C ARG A 54 -9.41 -0.93 2.51
N ILE A 55 -8.16 -0.77 2.11
CA ILE A 55 -7.02 -0.40 2.96
C ILE A 55 -6.88 1.11 3.10
N TYR A 56 -7.20 1.86 2.04
CA TYR A 56 -7.17 3.32 2.01
C TYR A 56 -8.29 3.90 1.14
N SER A 57 -8.79 5.08 1.51
CA SER A 57 -9.66 5.90 0.67
C SER A 57 -9.46 7.37 1.02
N GLY A 58 -9.01 8.17 0.06
CA GLY A 58 -8.72 9.57 0.32
C GLY A 58 -8.02 10.26 -0.84
N LEU A 59 -7.50 11.45 -0.57
CA LEU A 59 -6.75 12.23 -1.55
C LEU A 59 -5.46 11.51 -1.95
N GLY A 60 -5.05 11.67 -3.19
CA GLY A 60 -3.77 11.19 -3.70
C GLY A 60 -2.84 12.30 -4.20
N PRO A 61 -1.76 11.94 -4.90
CA PRO A 61 -1.41 10.58 -5.34
C PRO A 61 -0.97 9.67 -4.19
N VAL A 62 -1.13 8.35 -4.37
CA VAL A 62 -0.64 7.29 -3.47
C VAL A 62 0.25 6.31 -4.23
N SER A 63 1.17 5.62 -3.53
CA SER A 63 1.94 4.50 -4.10
C SER A 63 1.95 3.29 -3.17
N VAL A 64 2.02 2.09 -3.76
CA VAL A 64 2.27 0.83 -3.05
C VAL A 64 3.50 0.18 -3.65
N GLU A 65 4.59 0.14 -2.89
CA GLU A 65 5.92 -0.25 -3.39
C GLU A 65 6.68 -1.07 -2.35
N SER A 66 7.62 -1.91 -2.79
CA SER A 66 8.54 -2.59 -1.88
C SER A 66 9.58 -1.61 -1.36
N SER A 67 9.80 -1.60 -0.05
CA SER A 67 10.84 -0.80 0.59
C SER A 67 12.22 -1.26 0.15
N PRO A 68 13.15 -0.36 -0.18
CA PRO A 68 14.54 -0.73 -0.44
C PRO A 68 15.28 -1.14 0.86
N ALA A 69 14.75 -0.77 2.03
CA ALA A 69 15.29 -1.16 3.33
C ALA A 69 14.54 -2.39 3.86
N PRO A 70 15.24 -3.40 4.42
CA PRO A 70 14.59 -4.53 5.06
C PRO A 70 13.94 -4.16 6.40
N PHE A 71 13.20 -5.10 7.00
CA PHE A 71 12.65 -5.00 8.36
C PHE A 71 13.70 -4.81 9.47
#